data_AF-A0A9W8RH58-F1
#
_entry.id   AF-A0A9W8RH58-F1
#
_cell.length_a   1.000
_cell.length_b   1.000
_cell.length_c   1.000
_cell.angle_alpha   90.00
_cell.angle_beta   90.00
_cell.angle_gamma   90.00
#
_symmetry.space_group_name_H-M   'P 1'
#
loop_
_entity.id
_entity.type
_entity.pdbx_description
1 polymer ?
#
loop_
_entity_poly.entity_id
_entity_poly.type
_entity_poly.pdbx_seq_one_letter_code
_entity_poly.pdbx_strand_id
1 'polypeptide(L)'
;MPTIFEQTDQVVPLEATLSRRYRAQQLLQDCLSLEGHFGAWLQFAVRPTEGYPAPYWEEELTSPGGFIPFSNSYSFRDGNTGLTFLYYWMAQILLHQCIESLHRAIFQPVIDAYPNMWPDLPPDLQIDISRYQHGRVFAADICRGLDSVLDNTVQPDMLITPMTVAIDLYREINATSQDGLMEIMWLDNFRSRLVEKGQHVAGVLQRQRWAEVASF
;
A
#
# COMPACT_ATOMS: atom_id res chain seq x y z
N MET A 1 -11.20 2.80 -6.19
CA MET A 1 -9.76 2.62 -6.46
C MET A 1 -9.48 1.86 -7.74
N PRO A 2 -10.06 0.66 -7.99
CA PRO A 2 -9.70 -0.13 -9.20
C PRO A 2 -9.85 0.64 -10.51
N THR A 3 -10.92 1.44 -10.65
CA THR A 3 -11.17 2.24 -11.86
C THR A 3 -10.11 3.30 -12.14
N ILE A 4 -9.56 3.96 -11.12
CA ILE A 4 -8.52 4.99 -11.31
C ILE A 4 -7.22 4.34 -11.78
N PHE A 5 -6.86 3.18 -11.22
CA PHE A 5 -5.67 2.43 -11.63
C PHE A 5 -5.82 1.92 -13.06
N GLU A 6 -6.97 1.31 -13.39
CA GLU A 6 -7.26 0.85 -14.75
C GLU A 6 -7.21 2.00 -15.77
N GLN A 7 -7.80 3.15 -15.45
CA GLN A 7 -7.77 4.32 -16.33
C GLN A 7 -6.35 4.87 -16.51
N THR A 8 -5.52 4.82 -15.46
CA THR A 8 -4.13 5.24 -15.52
C THR A 8 -3.32 4.31 -16.41
N ASP A 9 -3.47 2.99 -16.24
CA ASP A 9 -2.81 1.98 -17.07
C ASP A 9 -3.22 2.08 -18.55
N GLN A 10 -4.43 2.56 -18.83
CA GLN A 10 -4.88 2.83 -20.20
C GLN A 10 -4.33 4.14 -20.77
N VAL A 11 -4.14 5.18 -19.96
CA VAL A 11 -3.76 6.53 -20.43
C VAL A 11 -2.24 6.70 -20.53
N VAL A 12 -1.48 6.18 -19.56
CA VAL A 12 -0.01 6.34 -19.50
C VAL A 12 0.72 5.80 -20.74
N PRO A 13 0.37 4.64 -21.35
CA PRO A 13 1.10 4.14 -22.52
C PRO A 13 0.71 4.79 -23.85
N LEU A 14 -0.36 5.61 -23.90
CA LEU A 14 -0.78 6.27 -25.14
C LEU A 14 0.25 7.29 -25.62
N GLU A 15 0.21 7.61 -26.92
CA GLU A 15 1.05 8.66 -27.49
C GLU A 15 0.80 10.01 -26.81
N ALA A 16 1.87 10.79 -26.65
CA ALA A 16 1.84 12.10 -26.01
C ALA A 16 1.09 13.13 -26.85
N THR A 17 -0.23 13.06 -26.82
CA THR A 17 -1.17 14.00 -27.47
C THR A 17 -1.78 14.96 -26.45
N LEU A 18 -2.34 16.09 -26.91
CA LEU A 18 -3.12 16.98 -26.04
C LEU A 18 -4.28 16.24 -25.38
N SER A 19 -4.96 15.37 -26.13
CA SER A 19 -6.08 14.58 -25.60
C SER A 19 -5.65 13.68 -24.44
N ARG A 20 -4.53 12.97 -24.59
CA ARG A 20 -3.95 12.15 -23.52
C ARG A 20 -3.60 13.01 -22.30
N ARG A 21 -2.98 14.17 -22.51
CA ARG A 21 -2.62 15.10 -21.43
C ARG A 21 -3.84 15.57 -20.65
N TYR A 22 -4.92 15.98 -21.31
CA TYR A 22 -6.15 16.38 -20.63
C TYR A 22 -6.77 15.25 -19.81
N ARG A 23 -6.76 14.02 -20.34
CA ARG A 23 -7.20 12.84 -19.57
C ARG A 23 -6.33 12.59 -18.36
N ALA A 24 -5.01 12.69 -18.50
CA ALA A 24 -4.07 12.52 -17.40
C ALA A 24 -4.25 13.60 -16.32
N GLN A 25 -4.52 14.85 -16.72
CA GLN A 25 -4.83 15.95 -15.78
C GLN A 25 -6.11 15.66 -14.99
N GLN A 26 -7.17 15.18 -15.63
CA GLN A 26 -8.41 14.81 -14.94
C GLN A 26 -8.17 13.67 -13.93
N LEU A 27 -7.46 12.63 -14.34
CA LEU A 27 -7.12 11.52 -13.45
C LEU A 27 -6.25 11.95 -12.28
N LEU A 28 -5.32 12.89 -12.51
CA LEU A 28 -4.50 13.44 -11.44
C LEU A 28 -5.37 14.19 -10.42
N GLN A 29 -6.33 15.00 -10.88
CA GLN A 29 -7.28 15.67 -10.01
C GLN A 29 -8.07 14.67 -9.15
N ASP A 30 -8.56 13.58 -9.76
CA ASP A 30 -9.28 12.53 -9.05
C ASP A 30 -8.41 11.82 -8.01
N CYS A 31 -7.12 11.59 -8.32
CA CYS A 31 -6.15 11.02 -7.39
C CYS A 31 -5.90 11.93 -6.19
N LEU A 32 -5.72 13.25 -6.41
CA LEU A 32 -5.49 14.23 -5.34
C LEU A 32 -6.73 14.39 -4.44
N SER A 33 -7.93 14.35 -5.02
CA SER A 33 -9.17 14.31 -4.25
C SER A 33 -9.22 13.07 -3.36
N LEU A 34 -8.89 11.90 -3.89
CA LEU A 34 -8.86 10.65 -3.13
C LEU A 34 -7.79 10.65 -2.02
N GLU A 35 -6.61 11.22 -2.28
CA GLU A 35 -5.56 11.41 -1.28
C GLU A 35 -6.08 12.26 -0.10
N GLY A 36 -6.82 13.34 -0.39
CA GLY A 36 -7.48 14.15 0.65
C GLY A 36 -8.45 13.34 1.53
N HIS A 37 -9.23 12.43 0.93
CA HIS A 37 -10.13 11.55 1.69
C HIS A 37 -9.36 10.56 2.57
N PHE A 38 -8.26 10.00 2.06
CA PHE A 38 -7.37 9.14 2.85
C PHE A 38 -6.73 9.88 4.01
N GLY A 39 -6.29 11.12 3.79
CA GLY A 39 -5.78 12.00 4.85
C GLY A 39 -6.84 12.26 5.92
N ALA A 40 -8.06 12.62 5.52
CA ALA A 40 -9.17 12.83 6.45
C ALA A 40 -9.53 11.55 7.24
N TRP A 41 -9.53 10.40 6.58
CA TRP A 41 -9.73 9.11 7.23
C TRP A 41 -8.64 8.83 8.27
N LEU A 42 -7.36 9.04 7.93
CA LEU A 42 -6.25 8.80 8.86
C LEU A 42 -6.40 9.68 10.11
N GLN A 43 -6.73 10.97 9.94
CA GLN A 43 -6.98 11.92 11.03
C GLN A 43 -8.13 11.50 11.96
N PHE A 44 -9.08 10.72 11.45
CA PHE A 44 -10.14 10.11 12.25
C PHE A 44 -9.66 8.81 12.92
N ALA A 45 -8.99 7.94 12.18
CA ALA A 45 -8.56 6.61 12.63
C ALA A 45 -7.52 6.64 13.77
N VAL A 46 -6.68 7.68 13.83
CA VAL A 46 -5.67 7.83 14.89
C VAL A 46 -6.19 8.49 16.16
N ARG A 47 -7.47 8.87 16.21
CA ARG A 47 -8.03 9.51 17.41
C ARG A 47 -8.08 8.53 18.58
N PRO A 48 -7.78 9.00 19.80
CA PRO A 48 -7.94 8.19 21.00
C PRO A 48 -9.40 7.71 21.14
N THR A 49 -9.56 6.46 21.57
CA THR A 49 -10.88 5.87 21.85
C THR A 49 -10.94 5.47 23.32
N GLU A 50 -12.15 5.27 23.86
CA GLU A 50 -12.28 4.83 25.25
C GLU A 50 -11.53 3.51 25.48
N GLY A 51 -10.54 3.54 26.37
CA GLY A 51 -9.70 2.41 26.72
C GLY A 51 -8.37 2.27 25.96
N TYR A 52 -8.16 3.00 24.85
CA TYR A 52 -6.90 2.94 24.08
C TYR A 52 -6.44 4.33 23.61
N PRO A 53 -5.22 4.77 23.98
CA PRO A 53 -4.70 6.08 23.61
C PRO A 53 -4.28 6.17 22.13
N ALA A 54 -4.00 5.03 21.48
CA ALA A 54 -3.57 4.95 20.08
C ALA A 54 -4.08 3.65 19.43
N PRO A 55 -4.29 3.61 18.09
CA PRO A 55 -4.73 2.41 17.38
C PRO A 55 -3.62 1.34 17.27
N TYR A 56 -2.36 1.77 17.29
CA TYR A 56 -1.18 0.91 17.28
C TYR A 56 -0.02 1.58 18.02
N TRP A 57 0.98 0.80 18.40
CA TRP A 57 2.20 1.26 19.05
C TRP A 57 3.42 0.50 18.55
N GLU A 58 4.59 1.10 18.75
CA GLU A 58 5.87 0.50 18.41
C GLU A 58 6.32 -0.44 19.53
N GLU A 59 6.79 -1.62 19.15
CA GLU A 59 7.42 -2.58 20.06
C GLU A 59 8.88 -2.79 19.66
N GLU A 60 9.76 -2.86 20.67
CA GLU A 60 11.15 -3.20 20.44
C GLU A 60 11.25 -4.63 19.89
N LEU A 61 12.05 -4.79 18.83
CA LEU A 61 12.29 -6.08 18.25
C LEU A 61 13.16 -6.91 19.20
N THR A 62 12.53 -7.85 19.91
CA THR A 62 13.27 -8.84 20.68
C THR A 62 13.76 -9.93 19.72
N SER A 63 14.96 -9.74 19.13
CA SER A 63 15.55 -10.77 18.27
C SER A 63 16.74 -11.45 18.93
N PRO A 64 16.66 -12.76 19.24
CA PRO A 64 17.81 -13.58 19.62
C PRO A 64 18.57 -14.13 18.39
N GLY A 65 18.77 -13.32 17.33
CA GLY A 65 19.73 -13.65 16.26
C GLY A 65 19.29 -13.51 14.79
N GLY A 66 18.20 -12.80 14.47
CA GLY A 66 17.82 -12.52 13.08
C GLY A 66 18.19 -11.09 12.63
N PHE A 67 18.58 -10.92 11.36
CA PHE A 67 18.67 -9.60 10.74
C PHE A 67 17.26 -9.08 10.45
N ILE A 68 16.81 -8.08 11.19
CA ILE A 68 15.53 -7.40 10.95
C ILE A 68 15.85 -6.07 10.28
N PRO A 69 15.34 -5.80 9.07
CA PRO A 69 15.67 -4.58 8.33
C PRO A 69 14.86 -3.35 8.77
N PHE A 70 14.10 -3.47 9.85
CA PHE A 70 13.23 -2.43 10.41
C PHE A 70 13.63 -2.13 11.85
N SER A 71 13.39 -0.91 12.30
CA SER A 71 13.84 -0.44 13.63
C SER A 71 13.06 -1.07 14.80
N ASN A 72 11.82 -1.48 14.57
CA ASN A 72 10.81 -1.86 15.57
C ASN A 72 9.64 -2.56 14.84
N SER A 73 8.80 -3.29 15.56
CA SER A 73 7.53 -3.83 15.06
C SER A 73 6.36 -2.96 15.49
N TYR A 74 5.21 -3.11 14.83
CA TYR A 74 3.95 -2.54 15.27
C TYR A 74 3.09 -3.60 15.93
N SER A 75 2.48 -3.23 17.05
CA SER A 75 1.36 -3.94 17.63
C SER A 75 0.09 -3.12 17.53
N PHE A 76 -1.01 -3.79 17.22
CA PHE A 76 -2.31 -3.16 17.03
C PHE A 76 -3.24 -3.50 18.18
N ARG A 77 -4.21 -2.61 18.43
CA ARG A 77 -5.30 -2.86 19.38
C ARG A 77 -6.02 -4.19 19.10
N ASP A 78 -6.25 -4.49 17.82
CA ASP A 78 -6.90 -5.71 17.35
C ASP A 78 -6.55 -5.99 15.88
N GLY A 79 -6.83 -7.21 15.42
CA GLY A 79 -6.52 -7.65 14.05
C GLY A 79 -7.22 -6.83 12.97
N ASN A 80 -8.45 -6.34 13.20
CA ASN A 80 -9.18 -5.54 12.23
C ASN A 80 -8.55 -4.15 12.07
N THR A 81 -8.14 -3.53 13.17
CA THR A 81 -7.41 -2.26 13.17
C THR A 81 -6.12 -2.43 12.37
N GLY A 82 -5.35 -3.48 12.66
CA GLY A 82 -4.12 -3.77 11.93
C GLY A 82 -4.33 -4.00 10.43
N LEU A 83 -5.29 -4.85 10.04
CA LEU A 83 -5.65 -5.02 8.63
C LEU A 83 -6.02 -3.70 7.96
N THR A 84 -6.80 -2.86 8.64
CA THR A 84 -7.21 -1.56 8.09
C THR A 84 -6.00 -0.67 7.80
N PHE A 85 -5.03 -0.60 8.71
CA PHE A 85 -3.80 0.17 8.50
C PHE A 85 -2.90 -0.42 7.41
N LEU A 86 -2.76 -1.76 7.33
CA LEU A 86 -2.02 -2.41 6.25
C LEU A 86 -2.60 -2.07 4.87
N TYR A 87 -3.93 -2.12 4.73
CA TYR A 87 -4.61 -1.77 3.48
C TYR A 87 -4.54 -0.27 3.19
N TYR A 88 -4.55 0.58 4.22
CA TYR A 88 -4.32 2.01 4.05
C TYR A 88 -2.91 2.29 3.48
N TRP A 89 -1.86 1.74 4.08
CA TRP A 89 -0.49 1.94 3.59
C TRP A 89 -0.29 1.34 2.19
N MET A 90 -0.87 0.18 1.92
CA MET A 90 -0.91 -0.41 0.58
C MET A 90 -1.58 0.53 -0.43
N ALA A 91 -2.73 1.11 -0.07
CA ALA A 91 -3.44 2.05 -0.91
C ALA A 91 -2.62 3.32 -1.19
N GLN A 92 -1.88 3.82 -0.20
CA GLN A 92 -0.98 4.97 -0.36
C GLN A 92 0.14 4.68 -1.38
N ILE A 93 0.80 3.51 -1.29
CA ILE A 93 1.85 3.11 -2.25
C ILE A 93 1.31 3.17 -3.69
N LEU A 94 0.18 2.50 -3.93
CA LEU A 94 -0.42 2.42 -5.26
C LEU A 94 -0.89 3.79 -5.78
N LEU A 95 -1.51 4.60 -4.91
CA LEU A 95 -1.96 5.94 -5.27
C LEU A 95 -0.79 6.87 -5.61
N HIS A 96 0.29 6.80 -4.84
CA HIS A 96 1.48 7.60 -5.07
C HIS A 96 2.16 7.26 -6.41
N GLN A 97 2.29 5.96 -6.72
CA GLN A 97 2.82 5.51 -8.02
C GLN A 97 1.94 5.98 -9.19
N CYS A 98 0.62 5.99 -9.00
CA CYS A 98 -0.34 6.52 -9.97
C CYS A 98 -0.13 8.02 -10.21
N ILE A 99 -0.05 8.82 -9.14
CA ILE A 99 0.21 10.26 -9.19
C ILE A 99 1.53 10.55 -9.90
N GLU A 100 2.59 9.83 -9.58
CA GLU A 100 3.89 9.98 -10.24
C GLU A 100 3.83 9.67 -11.74
N SER A 101 3.17 8.58 -12.11
CA SER A 101 3.05 8.17 -13.51
C SER A 101 2.24 9.16 -14.33
N LEU A 102 1.12 9.65 -13.78
CA LEU A 102 0.29 10.69 -14.41
C LEU A 102 1.04 12.02 -14.53
N HIS A 103 1.75 12.43 -13.48
CA HIS A 103 2.57 13.64 -13.51
C HIS A 103 3.62 13.55 -14.63
N ARG A 104 4.36 12.43 -14.71
CA ARG A 104 5.31 12.20 -15.81
C ARG A 104 4.64 12.26 -17.18
N ALA A 105 3.45 11.66 -17.35
CA ALA A 105 2.69 11.66 -18.60
C ALA A 105 2.24 13.07 -19.03
N ILE A 106 1.81 13.92 -18.09
CA ILE A 106 1.36 15.29 -18.33
C ILE A 106 2.49 16.17 -18.89
N PHE A 107 3.69 16.04 -18.31
CA PHE A 107 4.88 16.83 -18.65
C PHE A 107 5.65 16.29 -19.85
N GLN A 108 5.21 15.19 -20.46
CA GLN A 108 5.78 14.76 -21.74
C GLN A 108 5.49 15.80 -22.84
N PRO A 109 6.47 16.08 -23.72
CA PRO A 109 6.29 16.99 -24.84
C PRO A 109 5.25 16.40 -25.79
N VAL A 110 4.25 17.20 -26.13
CA VAL A 110 3.13 16.73 -26.94
C VAL A 110 3.43 16.85 -28.43
N ILE A 111 3.10 15.81 -29.20
CA ILE A 111 3.42 15.70 -30.62
C ILE A 111 2.44 16.43 -31.55
N ASP A 112 1.20 16.66 -31.09
CA ASP A 112 0.10 17.24 -31.88
C ASP A 112 -0.20 18.71 -31.52
N ALA A 113 0.64 19.33 -30.68
CA ALA A 113 0.53 20.73 -30.28
C ALA A 113 1.71 21.56 -30.79
N TYR A 114 1.43 22.53 -31.67
CA TYR A 114 2.39 23.53 -32.10
C TYR A 114 1.76 24.93 -32.00
N PRO A 115 2.45 25.95 -31.45
CA PRO A 115 3.82 25.92 -30.93
C PRO A 115 3.94 25.50 -29.45
N ASN A 116 2.83 25.45 -28.70
CA ASN A 116 2.87 25.22 -27.25
C ASN A 116 2.88 23.72 -26.91
N MET A 117 4.07 23.11 -26.96
CA MET A 117 4.29 21.69 -26.65
C MET A 117 4.29 21.36 -25.15
N TRP A 118 4.44 22.36 -24.27
CA TRP A 118 4.52 22.20 -22.81
C TRP A 118 3.17 22.49 -22.13
N PRO A 119 2.88 21.86 -20.97
CA PRO A 119 1.60 22.06 -20.28
C PRO A 119 1.58 23.37 -19.48
N ASP A 120 0.47 24.12 -19.59
CA ASP A 120 0.09 25.16 -18.64
C ASP A 120 -0.89 24.55 -17.63
N LEU A 121 -0.40 24.18 -16.45
CA LEU A 121 -1.22 23.49 -15.44
C LEU A 121 -2.04 24.45 -14.58
N PRO A 122 -3.33 24.14 -14.34
CA PRO A 122 -4.12 24.76 -13.28
C PRO A 122 -3.40 24.72 -11.92
N PRO A 123 -3.58 25.72 -11.03
CA PRO A 123 -2.89 25.79 -9.75
C PRO A 123 -3.09 24.58 -8.84
N ASP A 124 -4.25 23.93 -8.91
CA ASP A 124 -4.59 22.73 -8.15
C ASP A 124 -3.82 21.47 -8.61
N LEU A 125 -3.25 21.49 -9.82
CA LEU A 125 -2.41 20.42 -10.35
C LEU A 125 -0.90 20.71 -10.22
N GLN A 126 -0.53 21.89 -9.70
CA GLN A 126 0.86 22.27 -9.44
C GLN A 126 1.35 21.67 -8.12
N ILE A 127 1.49 20.35 -8.11
CA ILE A 127 1.89 19.58 -6.93
C ILE A 127 3.42 19.47 -6.81
N ASP A 128 3.90 19.37 -5.57
CA ASP A 128 5.27 18.99 -5.27
C ASP A 128 5.43 17.46 -5.38
N ILE A 129 5.99 17.00 -6.50
CA ILE A 129 6.09 15.58 -6.81
C ILE A 129 6.96 14.80 -5.83
N SER A 130 7.89 15.45 -5.13
CA SER A 130 8.78 14.79 -4.16
C SER A 130 8.01 14.16 -3.00
N ARG A 131 6.81 14.68 -2.69
CA ARG A 131 5.91 14.13 -1.66
C ARG A 131 5.41 12.73 -1.98
N TYR A 132 5.37 12.36 -3.25
CA TYR A 132 4.81 11.08 -3.67
C TYR A 132 5.86 9.95 -3.71
N GLN A 133 7.16 10.30 -3.65
CA GLN A 133 8.28 9.35 -3.74
C GLN A 133 8.56 8.57 -2.44
N HIS A 134 7.66 8.65 -1.44
CA HIS A 134 7.84 8.06 -0.11
C HIS A 134 7.27 6.63 0.02
N GLY A 135 7.10 5.90 -1.08
CA GLY A 135 6.54 4.53 -1.06
C GLY A 135 7.27 3.59 -0.10
N ARG A 136 8.60 3.74 0.05
CA ARG A 136 9.41 2.91 0.96
C ARG A 136 8.97 3.01 2.42
N VAL A 137 8.50 4.18 2.86
CA VAL A 137 8.02 4.40 4.24
C VAL A 137 6.78 3.55 4.49
N PHE A 138 5.81 3.60 3.58
CA PHE A 138 4.58 2.80 3.69
C PHE A 138 4.86 1.29 3.58
N ALA A 139 5.80 0.88 2.72
CA ALA A 139 6.19 -0.52 2.64
C ALA A 139 6.86 -1.01 3.93
N ALA A 140 7.68 -0.17 4.55
CA ALA A 140 8.26 -0.48 5.86
C ALA A 140 7.16 -0.58 6.94
N ASP A 141 6.20 0.34 6.95
CA ASP A 141 5.07 0.30 7.89
C ASP A 141 4.23 -0.98 7.74
N ILE A 142 3.98 -1.42 6.49
CA ILE A 142 3.37 -2.73 6.21
C ILE A 142 4.18 -3.83 6.88
N CYS A 143 5.48 -3.92 6.60
CA CYS A 143 6.34 -4.98 7.13
C CYS A 143 6.37 -4.99 8.66
N ARG A 144 6.44 -3.81 9.29
CA ARG A 144 6.44 -3.66 10.75
C ARG A 144 5.15 -4.17 11.38
N GLY A 145 4.02 -4.09 10.69
CA GLY A 145 2.72 -4.56 11.20
C GLY A 145 2.36 -6.01 10.85
N LEU A 146 2.98 -6.61 9.85
CA LEU A 146 2.56 -7.89 9.28
C LEU A 146 2.50 -9.05 10.31
N ASP A 147 3.51 -9.20 11.16
CA ASP A 147 3.55 -10.29 12.16
C ASP A 147 2.44 -10.11 13.23
N SER A 148 2.25 -8.89 13.76
CA SER A 148 1.19 -8.63 14.74
C SER A 148 -0.20 -8.92 14.16
N VAL A 149 -0.46 -8.56 12.90
CA VAL A 149 -1.75 -8.87 12.27
C VAL A 149 -1.88 -10.38 12.00
N LEU A 150 -0.82 -11.07 11.58
CA LEU A 150 -0.82 -12.51 11.36
C LEU A 150 -1.19 -13.29 12.64
N ASP A 151 -0.71 -12.82 13.80
CA ASP A 151 -1.01 -13.44 15.08
C ASP A 151 -2.47 -13.24 15.49
N ASN A 152 -3.02 -12.04 15.24
CA ASN A 152 -4.33 -11.62 15.71
C ASN A 152 -5.49 -11.80 14.71
N THR A 153 -5.21 -12.13 13.45
CA THR A 153 -6.24 -12.32 12.42
C THR A 153 -6.73 -13.76 12.33
N VAL A 154 -8.02 -13.91 12.00
CA VAL A 154 -8.65 -15.19 11.59
C VAL A 154 -8.69 -15.36 10.06
N GLN A 155 -8.31 -14.33 9.30
CA GLN A 155 -8.28 -14.30 7.84
C GLN A 155 -6.85 -14.01 7.35
N PRO A 156 -5.92 -14.98 7.46
CA PRO A 156 -4.53 -14.76 7.08
C PRO A 156 -4.37 -14.40 5.59
N ASP A 157 -5.25 -14.90 4.72
CA ASP A 157 -5.26 -14.62 3.28
C ASP A 157 -5.33 -13.11 2.94
N MET A 158 -5.95 -12.30 3.80
CA MET A 158 -6.00 -10.84 3.63
C MET A 158 -4.63 -10.16 3.69
N LEU A 159 -3.61 -10.82 4.23
CA LEU A 159 -2.23 -10.30 4.30
C LEU A 159 -1.48 -10.44 2.98
N ILE A 160 -1.96 -11.28 2.05
CA ILE A 160 -1.27 -11.55 0.78
C ILE A 160 -1.13 -10.27 -0.04
N THR A 161 -2.20 -9.50 -0.19
CA THR A 161 -2.21 -8.30 -1.02
C THR A 161 -1.26 -7.21 -0.51
N PRO A 162 -1.35 -6.73 0.75
CA PRO A 162 -0.42 -5.72 1.26
C PRO A 162 1.04 -6.22 1.27
N MET A 163 1.29 -7.48 1.60
CA MET A 163 2.62 -8.09 1.50
C MET A 163 3.16 -8.08 0.06
N THR A 164 2.30 -8.40 -0.92
CA THR A 164 2.69 -8.44 -2.34
C THR A 164 3.04 -7.04 -2.87
N VAL A 165 2.24 -6.03 -2.52
CA VAL A 165 2.54 -4.64 -2.91
C VAL A 165 3.86 -4.17 -2.30
N ALA A 166 4.13 -4.49 -1.03
CA ALA A 166 5.39 -4.14 -0.39
C ALA A 166 6.60 -4.83 -1.05
N ILE A 167 6.53 -6.15 -1.30
CA ILE A 167 7.66 -6.88 -1.91
C ILE A 167 7.92 -6.42 -3.35
N ASP A 168 6.88 -6.11 -4.12
CA ASP A 168 7.04 -5.64 -5.49
C ASP A 168 7.67 -4.24 -5.53
N LEU A 169 7.31 -3.35 -4.60
CA LEU A 169 8.00 -2.06 -4.44
C LEU A 169 9.49 -2.26 -4.11
N TYR A 170 9.83 -3.11 -3.15
CA TYR A 170 11.24 -3.35 -2.81
C TYR A 170 12.01 -3.99 -3.97
N ARG A 171 11.37 -4.85 -4.78
CA ARG A 171 11.97 -5.39 -6.01
C ARG A 171 12.25 -4.30 -7.04
N GLU A 172 11.35 -3.34 -7.22
CA GLU A 172 11.56 -2.18 -8.10
C GLU A 172 12.74 -1.31 -7.60
N ILE A 173 12.81 -1.05 -6.30
CA ILE A 173 13.93 -0.34 -5.65
C ILE A 173 15.23 -1.11 -5.91
N ASN A 174 15.25 -2.42 -5.66
CA ASN A 174 16.45 -3.23 -5.87
C ASN A 174 16.90 -3.26 -7.33
N ALA A 175 15.95 -3.34 -8.28
CA ALA A 175 16.25 -3.29 -9.71
C ALA A 175 16.88 -1.94 -10.12
N THR A 176 16.46 -0.85 -9.49
CA THR A 176 16.89 0.52 -9.84
C THR A 176 18.16 0.96 -9.11
N SER A 177 18.33 0.60 -7.85
CA SER A 177 19.40 1.11 -6.97
C SER A 177 20.21 0.05 -6.22
N GLN A 178 19.92 -1.25 -6.39
CA GLN A 178 20.55 -2.35 -5.64
C GLN A 178 20.35 -2.25 -4.12
N ASP A 179 19.26 -1.62 -3.69
CA ASP A 179 18.83 -1.47 -2.29
C ASP A 179 17.54 -2.27 -2.03
N GLY A 180 17.18 -2.54 -0.76
CA GLY A 180 15.94 -3.22 -0.41
C GLY A 180 16.03 -4.76 -0.34
N LEU A 181 17.21 -5.33 -0.57
CA LEU A 181 17.41 -6.80 -0.56
C LEU A 181 17.03 -7.43 0.79
N MET A 182 17.34 -6.76 1.91
CA MET A 182 17.05 -7.29 3.25
C MET A 182 15.55 -7.35 3.52
N GLU A 183 14.81 -6.33 3.08
CA GLU A 183 13.35 -6.26 3.17
C GLU A 183 12.69 -7.35 2.31
N ILE A 184 13.22 -7.61 1.10
CA ILE A 184 12.77 -8.72 0.24
C ILE A 184 12.94 -10.06 0.97
N MET A 185 14.14 -10.33 1.51
CA MET A 185 14.40 -11.58 2.24
C MET A 185 13.51 -11.73 3.47
N TRP A 186 13.23 -10.63 4.18
CA TRP A 186 12.34 -10.63 5.32
C TRP A 186 10.89 -10.98 4.90
N LEU A 187 10.38 -10.39 3.81
CA LEU A 187 9.05 -10.67 3.27
C LEU A 187 8.91 -12.09 2.74
N ASP A 188 9.96 -12.66 2.15
CA ASP A 188 9.98 -14.07 1.74
C ASP A 188 9.89 -15.02 2.95
N ASN A 189 10.58 -14.71 4.04
CA ASN A 189 10.44 -15.46 5.30
C ASN A 189 9.05 -15.30 5.93
N PHE A 190 8.47 -14.09 5.87
CA PHE A 190 7.10 -13.86 6.33
C PHE A 190 6.09 -14.68 5.52
N ARG A 191 6.27 -14.80 4.20
CA ARG A 191 5.41 -15.64 3.35
C ARG A 191 5.34 -17.09 3.83
N SER A 192 6.45 -17.65 4.32
CA SER A 192 6.44 -19.01 4.91
C SER A 192 5.58 -19.08 6.17
N ARG A 193 5.69 -18.11 7.08
CA ARG A 193 4.84 -18.01 8.29
C ARG A 193 3.35 -17.86 7.94
N LEU A 194 3.07 -17.07 6.90
CA LEU A 194 1.72 -16.87 6.40
C LEU A 194 1.08 -18.17 5.88
N VAL A 195 1.84 -18.96 5.11
CA VAL A 195 1.39 -20.27 4.62
C VAL A 195 1.13 -21.22 5.79
N GLU A 196 2.03 -21.26 6.78
CA GLU A 196 1.86 -22.09 7.97
C GLU A 196 0.58 -21.73 8.75
N LYS A 197 0.34 -20.44 9.00
CA LYS A 197 -0.90 -19.97 9.64
C LYS A 197 -2.13 -20.36 8.82
N GLY A 198 -2.09 -20.19 7.50
CA GLY A 198 -3.19 -20.57 6.60
C GLY A 198 -3.52 -22.07 6.67
N GLN A 199 -2.50 -22.93 6.67
CA GLN A 199 -2.66 -24.38 6.84
C GLN A 199 -3.23 -24.73 8.22
N HIS A 200 -2.77 -24.05 9.28
CA HIS A 200 -3.28 -24.22 10.63
C HIS A 200 -4.78 -23.90 10.71
N VAL A 201 -5.20 -22.73 10.21
CA VAL A 201 -6.61 -22.30 10.19
C VAL A 201 -7.47 -23.29 9.39
N ALA A 202 -7.02 -23.70 8.20
CA ALA A 202 -7.72 -24.70 7.40
C ALA A 202 -7.86 -26.05 8.13
N GLY A 203 -6.81 -26.48 8.83
CA GLY A 203 -6.83 -27.70 9.64
C GLY A 203 -7.81 -27.64 10.81
N VAL A 204 -7.93 -26.48 11.48
CA VAL A 204 -8.92 -26.28 12.56
C VAL A 204 -10.34 -26.36 12.00
N LEU A 205 -10.62 -25.69 10.88
CA LEU A 205 -11.93 -25.71 10.22
C LEU A 205 -12.34 -27.12 9.76
N GLN A 206 -11.40 -27.91 9.24
CA GLN A 206 -11.66 -29.30 8.85
C GLN A 206 -11.94 -30.23 10.04
N ARG A 207 -11.34 -29.94 11.21
CA ARG A 207 -11.54 -30.71 12.44
C ARG A 207 -12.85 -30.35 13.15
N GLN A 208 -13.31 -29.11 13.02
CA GLN A 208 -14.67 -28.72 13.41
C GLN A 208 -15.67 -29.34 12.41
N ARG A 209 -15.99 -30.62 12.63
CA ARG A 209 -17.11 -31.26 11.94
C ARG A 209 -18.34 -30.40 12.15
N TRP A 210 -19.10 -30.17 11.07
CA TRP A 210 -20.46 -29.58 11.03
C TRP A 210 -21.51 -30.36 11.85
N ALA A 211 -21.10 -31.11 12.87
CA ALA A 211 -21.94 -31.93 13.73
C ALA A 211 -22.76 -31.08 14.72
N GLU A 212 -22.35 -29.84 15.01
CA GLU A 212 -23.07 -28.96 15.95
C GLU A 212 -24.16 -28.09 15.29
N VAL A 213 -24.23 -28.04 13.95
CA VAL A 213 -25.27 -27.30 13.22
C VAL A 213 -26.50 -28.17 12.92
N ALA A 214 -26.40 -29.51 13.09
CA ALA A 214 -27.51 -30.44 12.89
C ALA A 214 -28.25 -30.82 14.18
N SER A 215 -27.94 -30.18 15.32
CA SER A 215 -28.60 -30.41 16.61
C SER A 215 -29.33 -29.17 17.14
N PHE A 216 -29.98 -28.41 16.25
CA PHE A 216 -30.99 -27.41 16.59
C PHE A 216 -32.28 -27.68 15.80
#